data_AF-A0ABD6CE55-F1
#
_entry.id   AF-A0ABD6CE55-F1
#
_cell.length_a   1.000
_cell.length_b   1.000
_cell.length_c   1.000
_cell.angle_alpha   90.00
_cell.angle_beta   90.00
_cell.angle_gamma   90.00
#
_symmetry.space_group_name_H-M   'P 1'
#
loop_
_entity.id
_entity.type
_entity.pdbx_description
1 polymer ?
#
loop_
_entity_poly.entity_id
_entity_poly.type
_entity_poly.pdbx_seq_one_letter_code
_entity_poly.pdbx_strand_id
1 'polypeptide(L)'
;MTKEHLFSNIDRGAKEGPQITLNDTLLLGSMLEYLRFASKNGHEVGEKDEKKILGTLSKVETTLETTNINSQLVGRVSQVKKEIEEKHERSDSLDLKLKNELERKSVTWLNLLRQELAEENRISAADTGILAAEKLLDSPDNLFSDRVWGWLDDMPRNDLKESCRSIAVGNPISSVMLSLRAVEYCLQEWHEQETGEELDASWGSILNAMISYHISDEKEDGSLQEQLSGLPPVLSNLYYLKEKRNEVNHPKKSPSLQEGQRTLMIAVGTITEIYNEQVETQSIKIDGSAVEVKMDAESDSEIIMDIIDQLSSGVGNSVAKSRIYNIAIDSGFSEREVKNAIHDLLMDGYIYEPSDDKVTPI
;
A
#
# COMPACT_ATOMS: atom_id res chain seq x y z
N MET A 1 -11.33 -45.30 22.13
CA MET A 1 -11.11 -43.94 22.67
C MET A 1 -10.73 -43.03 21.51
N THR A 2 -11.71 -42.26 21.05
CA THR A 2 -11.69 -41.47 19.80
C THR A 2 -11.11 -40.07 20.05
N LYS A 3 -10.33 -39.59 19.06
CA LYS A 3 -9.54 -38.34 19.04
C LYS A 3 -10.39 -37.05 18.88
N GLU A 4 -11.68 -37.08 19.17
CA GLU A 4 -12.62 -36.00 18.81
C GLU A 4 -12.84 -34.92 19.88
N HIS A 5 -12.20 -34.99 21.05
CA HIS A 5 -12.48 -34.06 22.16
C HIS A 5 -11.52 -32.87 22.34
N LEU A 6 -10.57 -32.62 21.42
CA LEU A 6 -9.53 -31.61 21.65
C LEU A 6 -9.74 -30.22 21.01
N PHE A 7 -10.83 -29.99 20.26
CA PHE A 7 -11.02 -28.70 19.55
C PHE A 7 -12.35 -27.97 19.82
N SER A 8 -13.14 -28.37 20.82
CA SER A 8 -14.49 -27.82 21.02
C SER A 8 -14.63 -26.61 21.96
N ASN A 9 -13.54 -25.96 22.38
CA ASN A 9 -13.62 -24.90 23.42
C ASN A 9 -12.84 -23.60 23.12
N ILE A 10 -12.72 -23.20 21.85
CA ILE A 10 -12.22 -21.86 21.50
C ILE A 10 -13.18 -21.22 20.50
N ASP A 11 -14.44 -21.09 20.89
CA ASP A 11 -15.34 -20.10 20.31
C ASP A 11 -15.70 -19.10 21.40
N ARG A 12 -14.67 -18.36 21.85
CA ARG A 12 -14.91 -17.08 22.50
C ARG A 12 -15.17 -16.15 21.34
N GLY A 13 -16.43 -15.77 21.14
CA GLY A 13 -16.81 -14.71 20.20
C GLY A 13 -16.00 -13.45 20.54
N ALA A 14 -14.83 -13.33 19.93
CA ALA A 14 -13.95 -12.20 20.09
C ALA A 14 -14.67 -11.06 19.40
N LYS A 15 -15.00 -10.02 20.15
CA LYS A 15 -15.37 -8.77 19.52
C LYS A 15 -14.18 -8.40 18.64
N GLU A 16 -14.42 -8.23 17.34
CA GLU A 16 -13.41 -7.75 16.38
C GLU A 16 -13.15 -6.26 16.65
N GLY A 17 -12.56 -5.96 17.81
CA GLY A 17 -12.00 -4.66 18.12
C GLY A 17 -10.61 -4.53 17.50
N PRO A 18 -10.13 -3.31 17.26
CA PRO A 18 -8.77 -3.09 16.79
C PRO A 18 -7.76 -3.68 17.79
N GLN A 19 -6.69 -4.28 17.27
CA GLN A 19 -5.60 -4.80 18.09
C GLN A 19 -4.87 -3.65 18.80
N ILE A 20 -4.29 -3.95 19.97
CA ILE A 20 -3.53 -2.97 20.75
C ILE A 20 -2.22 -2.62 20.04
N THR A 21 -2.03 -1.33 19.72
CA THR A 21 -0.78 -0.87 19.11
C THR A 21 0.38 -0.84 20.12
N LEU A 22 1.62 -0.71 19.64
CA LEU A 22 2.77 -0.46 20.51
C LEU A 22 2.64 0.86 21.28
N ASN A 23 2.04 1.88 20.65
CA ASN A 23 1.81 3.16 21.29
C ASN A 23 0.78 3.05 22.42
N ASP A 24 -0.33 2.34 22.19
CA ASP A 24 -1.34 2.07 23.23
C ASP A 24 -0.74 1.29 24.40
N THR A 25 0.12 0.31 24.09
CA THR A 25 0.85 -0.48 25.08
C THR A 25 1.73 0.40 25.97
N LEU A 26 2.53 1.27 25.35
CA LEU A 26 3.41 2.20 26.06
C LEU A 26 2.59 3.18 26.91
N LEU A 27 1.51 3.71 26.34
CA LEU A 27 0.61 4.65 26.99
C LEU A 27 -0.04 4.03 28.23
N LEU A 28 -0.66 2.86 28.09
CA LEU A 28 -1.26 2.11 29.19
C LEU A 28 -0.24 1.79 30.28
N GLY A 29 0.94 1.32 29.90
CA GLY A 29 2.03 1.04 30.84
C GLY A 29 2.41 2.29 31.66
N SER A 30 2.56 3.43 30.98
CA SER A 30 2.89 4.71 31.63
C SER A 30 1.78 5.22 32.56
N MET A 31 0.51 5.05 32.17
CA MET A 31 -0.65 5.46 32.96
C MET A 31 -0.83 4.59 34.21
N LEU A 32 -0.63 3.27 34.10
CA LEU A 32 -0.69 2.36 35.23
C LEU A 32 0.45 2.61 36.23
N GLU A 33 1.65 2.90 35.72
CA GLU A 33 2.79 3.34 36.54
C GLU A 33 2.54 4.70 37.20
N TYR A 34 1.93 5.64 36.47
CA TYR A 34 1.49 6.92 37.03
C TYR A 34 0.50 6.71 38.17
N LEU A 35 -0.54 5.89 38.00
CA LEU A 35 -1.54 5.62 39.05
C LEU A 35 -0.89 5.03 40.31
N ARG A 36 0.09 4.14 40.15
CA ARG A 36 0.88 3.59 41.26
C ARG A 36 1.67 4.68 41.99
N PHE A 37 2.30 5.59 41.26
CA PHE A 37 3.07 6.68 41.84
C PHE A 37 2.17 7.73 42.51
N ALA A 38 1.09 8.12 41.82
CA ALA A 38 0.12 9.12 42.26
C ALA A 38 -0.58 8.69 43.55
N SER A 39 -0.95 7.40 43.68
CA SER A 39 -1.57 6.87 44.89
C SER A 39 -0.61 6.94 46.09
N LYS A 40 0.67 6.60 45.89
CA LYS A 40 1.70 6.62 46.94
C LYS A 40 2.03 8.04 47.42
N ASN A 41 2.07 9.01 46.51
CA ASN A 41 2.43 10.40 46.82
C ASN A 41 1.22 11.30 47.15
N GLY A 42 -0.01 10.78 47.03
CA GLY A 42 -1.22 11.52 47.36
C GLY A 42 -1.55 12.64 46.41
N HIS A 43 -1.42 12.38 45.11
CA HIS A 43 -1.86 13.31 44.07
C HIS A 43 -3.38 13.54 44.11
N GLU A 44 -3.82 14.64 43.49
CA GLU A 44 -5.23 15.01 43.39
C GLU A 44 -6.04 14.02 42.55
N VAL A 45 -7.30 13.83 42.94
CA VAL A 45 -8.17 12.80 42.34
C VAL A 45 -8.88 13.28 41.05
N GLY A 46 -9.14 14.58 40.89
CA GLY A 46 -10.14 15.15 39.97
C GLY A 46 -10.24 14.64 38.52
N GLU A 47 -11.38 14.91 37.89
CA GLU A 47 -11.82 14.26 36.63
C GLU A 47 -11.30 14.92 35.34
N LYS A 48 -11.03 16.23 35.34
CA LYS A 48 -10.79 17.01 34.10
C LYS A 48 -9.34 17.05 33.62
N ASP A 49 -8.40 16.63 34.44
CA ASP A 49 -6.97 16.68 34.12
C ASP A 49 -6.41 15.26 34.03
N GLU A 50 -5.74 14.98 32.93
CA GLU A 50 -5.11 13.69 32.65
C GLU A 50 -4.00 13.36 33.64
N LYS A 51 -3.48 14.39 34.32
CA LYS A 51 -2.53 14.30 35.43
C LYS A 51 -3.21 14.08 36.77
N LYS A 52 -4.51 13.81 36.82
CA LYS A 52 -5.23 13.45 38.05
C LYS A 52 -5.75 12.01 37.99
N ILE A 53 -6.00 11.42 39.15
CA ILE A 53 -6.24 9.97 39.28
C ILE A 53 -7.47 9.52 38.45
N LEU A 54 -8.61 10.22 38.53
CA LEU A 54 -9.82 9.88 37.77
C LEU A 54 -9.67 10.15 36.28
N GLY A 55 -8.97 11.22 35.90
CA GLY A 55 -8.62 11.50 34.51
C GLY A 55 -7.78 10.38 33.90
N THR A 56 -6.74 9.92 34.60
CA THR A 56 -5.92 8.78 34.14
C THR A 56 -6.71 7.47 34.12
N LEU A 57 -7.52 7.17 35.15
CA LEU A 57 -8.34 5.95 35.19
C LEU A 57 -9.33 5.90 34.01
N SER A 58 -9.95 7.04 33.68
CA SER A 58 -10.86 7.14 32.54
C SER A 58 -10.15 6.89 31.22
N LYS A 59 -8.92 7.40 31.06
CA LYS A 59 -8.11 7.12 29.87
C LYS A 59 -7.72 5.66 29.75
N VAL A 60 -7.28 5.04 30.86
CA VAL A 60 -6.98 3.61 30.89
C VAL A 60 -8.21 2.81 30.50
N GLU A 61 -9.37 3.11 31.09
CA GLU A 61 -10.65 2.47 30.76
C GLU A 61 -10.98 2.63 29.27
N THR A 62 -11.00 3.84 28.73
CA THR A 62 -11.29 4.09 27.32
C THR A 62 -10.31 3.36 26.39
N THR A 63 -9.01 3.42 26.67
CA THR A 63 -8.01 2.72 25.84
C THR A 63 -8.23 1.20 25.89
N LEU A 64 -8.52 0.63 27.06
CA LEU A 64 -8.82 -0.80 27.21
C LEU A 64 -10.16 -1.19 26.54
N GLU A 65 -11.17 -0.32 26.52
CA GLU A 65 -12.46 -0.57 25.86
C GLU A 65 -12.37 -0.50 24.33
N THR A 66 -11.55 0.44 23.83
CA THR A 66 -11.35 0.62 22.38
C THR A 66 -10.43 -0.44 21.78
N THR A 67 -9.60 -1.10 22.58
CA THR A 67 -8.68 -2.14 22.14
C THR A 67 -9.22 -3.53 22.46
N ASN A 68 -8.82 -4.55 21.72
CA ASN A 68 -9.26 -5.94 21.97
C ASN A 68 -8.54 -6.61 23.18
N ILE A 69 -8.31 -5.84 24.24
CA ILE A 69 -7.66 -6.30 25.48
C ILE A 69 -8.74 -6.83 26.41
N ASN A 70 -8.37 -7.78 27.26
CA ASN A 70 -9.30 -8.55 28.09
C ASN A 70 -10.34 -7.68 28.83
N SER A 71 -11.61 -7.95 28.53
CA SER A 71 -12.79 -7.34 29.17
C SER A 71 -12.78 -7.39 30.71
N GLN A 72 -12.07 -8.36 31.32
CA GLN A 72 -11.93 -8.44 32.77
C GLN A 72 -11.07 -7.31 33.33
N LEU A 73 -10.07 -6.82 32.59
CA LEU A 73 -9.25 -5.70 33.03
C LEU A 73 -10.05 -4.40 33.01
N VAL A 74 -10.80 -4.17 31.93
CA VAL A 74 -11.76 -3.04 31.80
C VAL A 74 -12.67 -3.00 33.02
N GLY A 75 -13.42 -4.07 33.29
CA GLY A 75 -14.38 -4.09 34.40
C GLY A 75 -13.74 -3.86 35.78
N ARG A 76 -12.49 -4.29 35.98
CA ARG A 76 -11.76 -4.04 37.24
C ARG A 76 -11.33 -2.57 37.36
N VAL A 77 -10.91 -1.94 36.27
CA VAL A 77 -10.57 -0.51 36.24
C VAL A 77 -11.82 0.33 36.47
N SER A 78 -12.91 0.04 35.76
CA SER A 78 -14.22 0.70 35.92
C SER A 78 -14.74 0.62 37.36
N GLN A 79 -14.62 -0.56 37.99
CA GLN A 79 -15.03 -0.73 39.39
C GLN A 79 -14.26 0.18 40.34
N VAL A 80 -12.92 0.22 40.24
CA VAL A 80 -12.09 1.06 41.11
C VAL A 80 -12.35 2.54 40.85
N LYS A 81 -12.53 2.93 39.58
CA LYS A 81 -12.91 4.30 39.21
C LYS A 81 -14.21 4.71 39.90
N LYS A 82 -15.27 3.89 39.78
CA LYS A 82 -16.56 4.15 40.42
C LYS A 82 -16.46 4.23 41.96
N GLU A 83 -15.68 3.33 42.57
CA GLU A 83 -15.43 3.35 44.02
C GLU A 83 -14.71 4.62 44.49
N ILE A 84 -13.85 5.20 43.64
CA ILE A 84 -13.19 6.48 43.92
C ILE A 84 -14.16 7.63 43.71
N GLU A 85 -14.92 7.66 42.62
CA GLU A 85 -15.94 8.69 42.33
C GLU A 85 -16.96 8.83 43.48
N GLU A 86 -17.52 7.71 43.95
CA GLU A 86 -18.49 7.68 45.06
C GLU A 86 -17.92 8.23 46.38
N LYS A 87 -16.60 8.17 46.57
CA LYS A 87 -15.92 8.65 47.79
C LYS A 87 -15.30 10.04 47.62
N HIS A 88 -15.10 10.49 46.38
CA HIS A 88 -14.40 11.73 46.04
C HIS A 88 -15.25 12.99 46.21
N GLU A 89 -16.58 12.90 46.29
CA GLU A 89 -17.49 14.03 46.53
C GLU A 89 -17.18 14.85 47.82
N ARG A 90 -16.21 14.42 48.64
CA ARG A 90 -15.91 14.98 49.97
C ARG A 90 -14.45 15.42 50.19
N SER A 91 -13.52 15.16 49.28
CA SER A 91 -12.08 15.44 49.50
C SER A 91 -11.28 15.46 48.20
N ASP A 92 -10.37 16.43 48.05
CA ASP A 92 -9.42 16.52 46.93
C ASP A 92 -8.36 15.39 46.91
N SER A 93 -8.26 14.62 48.01
CA SER A 93 -7.27 13.55 48.18
C SER A 93 -7.89 12.22 48.60
N LEU A 94 -7.26 11.12 48.18
CA LEU A 94 -7.64 9.75 48.57
C LEU A 94 -7.31 9.47 50.05
N ASP A 95 -8.19 8.72 50.72
CA ASP A 95 -7.86 8.14 52.02
C ASP A 95 -6.74 7.08 51.92
N LEU A 96 -6.07 6.79 53.04
CA LEU A 96 -4.94 5.85 53.06
C LEU A 96 -5.31 4.45 52.56
N LYS A 97 -6.57 4.02 52.79
CA LYS A 97 -7.04 2.69 52.38
C LYS A 97 -7.16 2.60 50.86
N LEU A 98 -7.77 3.61 50.23
CA LEU A 98 -7.90 3.73 48.78
C LEU A 98 -6.55 3.91 48.10
N LYS A 99 -5.62 4.67 48.70
CA LYS A 99 -4.25 4.81 48.18
C LYS A 99 -3.55 3.45 48.06
N ASN A 100 -3.55 2.68 49.14
CA ASN A 100 -2.93 1.35 49.18
C ASN A 100 -3.65 0.37 48.24
N GLU A 101 -4.97 0.47 48.13
CA GLU A 101 -5.75 -0.36 47.22
C GLU A 101 -5.45 -0.05 45.76
N LEU A 102 -5.47 1.23 45.37
CA LEU A 102 -5.14 1.67 44.02
C LEU A 102 -3.70 1.27 43.66
N GLU A 103 -2.74 1.47 44.56
CA GLU A 103 -1.34 1.02 44.35
C GLU A 103 -1.27 -0.48 44.02
N ARG A 104 -1.89 -1.32 44.86
CA ARG A 104 -1.92 -2.78 44.68
C ARG A 104 -2.63 -3.19 43.39
N LYS A 105 -3.74 -2.53 43.06
CA LYS A 105 -4.53 -2.79 41.85
C LYS A 105 -3.77 -2.40 40.60
N SER A 106 -3.13 -1.23 40.57
CA SER A 106 -2.28 -0.79 39.45
C SER A 106 -1.14 -1.77 39.17
N VAL A 107 -0.49 -2.31 40.20
CA VAL A 107 0.53 -3.37 40.02
C VAL A 107 -0.09 -4.65 39.43
N THR A 108 -1.28 -5.04 39.91
CA THR A 108 -1.99 -6.21 39.40
C THR A 108 -2.37 -6.03 37.93
N TRP A 109 -2.90 -4.85 37.57
CA TRP A 109 -3.28 -4.50 36.20
C TRP A 109 -2.07 -4.48 35.27
N LEU A 110 -0.94 -3.93 35.71
CA LEU A 110 0.30 -3.94 34.94
C LEU A 110 0.80 -5.37 34.68
N ASN A 111 0.70 -6.25 35.67
CA ASN A 111 1.08 -7.66 35.49
C ASN A 111 0.15 -8.42 34.55
N LEU A 112 -1.16 -8.15 34.61
CA LEU A 112 -2.14 -8.72 33.67
C LEU A 112 -1.89 -8.22 32.24
N LEU A 113 -1.69 -6.92 32.07
CA LEU A 113 -1.34 -6.33 30.78
C LEU A 113 -0.06 -6.95 30.22
N ARG A 114 0.99 -7.12 31.05
CA ARG A 114 2.23 -7.80 30.65
C ARG A 114 2.03 -9.25 30.24
N GLN A 115 1.18 -9.98 30.96
CA GLN A 115 0.88 -11.37 30.62
C GLN A 115 0.15 -11.45 29.28
N GLU A 116 -0.85 -10.61 29.06
CA GLU A 116 -1.62 -10.58 27.81
C GLU A 116 -0.75 -10.20 26.61
N LEU A 117 0.11 -9.19 26.78
CA LEU A 117 1.08 -8.80 25.75
C LEU A 117 2.14 -9.88 25.49
N ALA A 118 2.45 -10.71 26.49
CA ALA A 118 3.38 -11.84 26.32
C ALA A 118 2.72 -13.05 25.61
N GLU A 119 1.40 -13.15 25.64
CA GLU A 119 0.62 -14.15 24.90
C GLU A 119 0.37 -13.72 23.44
N GLU A 120 0.54 -12.43 23.12
CA GLU A 120 0.38 -11.89 21.78
C GLU A 120 1.59 -12.20 20.88
N ASN A 121 1.33 -12.88 19.76
CA ASN A 121 2.36 -13.13 18.74
C ASN A 121 2.48 -11.92 17.81
N ARG A 122 3.50 -11.09 18.02
CA ARG A 122 3.83 -9.97 17.13
C ARG A 122 4.87 -10.40 16.11
N ILE A 123 4.59 -10.15 14.83
CA ILE A 123 5.56 -10.33 13.76
C ILE A 123 6.24 -8.98 13.54
N SER A 124 7.55 -8.93 13.78
CA SER A 124 8.32 -7.73 13.45
C SER A 124 8.29 -7.50 11.95
N ALA A 125 7.98 -6.26 11.54
CA ALA A 125 8.13 -5.87 10.15
C ALA A 125 9.59 -6.05 9.74
N ALA A 126 9.81 -6.76 8.63
CA ALA A 126 11.16 -7.03 8.17
C ALA A 126 11.72 -5.80 7.45
N ASP A 127 12.74 -5.16 8.04
CA ASP A 127 13.45 -4.04 7.42
C ASP A 127 14.82 -4.51 6.88
N THR A 128 14.97 -4.45 5.56
CA THR A 128 16.20 -4.78 4.84
C THR A 128 16.90 -3.54 4.29
N GLY A 129 16.29 -2.35 4.44
CA GLY A 129 16.73 -1.11 3.82
C GLY A 129 16.44 -0.95 2.32
N ILE A 130 15.86 -1.94 1.63
CA ILE A 130 15.47 -1.81 0.20
C ILE A 130 14.10 -1.17 0.08
N LEU A 131 13.12 -1.69 0.82
CA LEU A 131 11.75 -1.18 0.85
C LEU A 131 11.34 -0.93 2.29
N ALA A 132 10.76 0.23 2.55
CA ALA A 132 10.17 0.54 3.85
C ALA A 132 8.89 -0.27 4.02
N ALA A 133 8.95 -1.34 4.84
CA ALA A 133 7.83 -2.26 5.04
C ALA A 133 6.54 -1.55 5.48
N GLU A 134 6.64 -0.51 6.32
CA GLU A 134 5.49 0.31 6.73
C GLU A 134 4.81 0.98 5.54
N LYS A 135 5.58 1.62 4.65
CA LYS A 135 5.05 2.26 3.44
C LYS A 135 4.40 1.25 2.49
N LEU A 136 4.97 0.05 2.38
CA LEU A 136 4.41 -1.03 1.56
C LEU A 136 3.05 -1.52 2.09
N LEU A 137 2.86 -1.53 3.42
CA LEU A 137 1.61 -1.95 4.04
C LEU A 137 0.52 -0.89 3.89
N ASP A 138 0.88 0.37 4.06
CA ASP A 138 -0.08 1.48 4.08
C ASP A 138 -0.48 1.96 2.68
N SER A 139 0.44 1.89 1.72
CA SER A 139 0.25 2.47 0.38
C SER A 139 1.01 1.68 -0.69
N PRO A 140 0.62 0.42 -0.97
CA PRO A 140 1.26 -0.41 -2.00
C PRO A 140 1.10 0.14 -3.42
N ASP A 141 0.12 1.01 -3.65
CA ASP A 141 -0.10 1.78 -4.87
C ASP A 141 1.07 2.72 -5.22
N ASN A 142 1.79 3.23 -4.22
CA ASN A 142 2.98 4.07 -4.43
C ASN A 142 4.15 3.34 -5.13
N LEU A 143 4.04 2.03 -5.38
CA LEU A 143 4.99 1.31 -6.22
C LEU A 143 4.86 1.67 -7.70
N PHE A 144 3.73 2.25 -8.11
CA PHE A 144 3.39 2.58 -9.48
C PHE A 144 3.05 4.07 -9.62
N SER A 145 2.98 4.56 -10.85
CA SER A 145 2.27 5.81 -11.12
C SER A 145 0.76 5.58 -11.00
N ASP A 146 -0.01 6.65 -10.77
CA ASP A 146 -1.47 6.59 -10.66
C ASP A 146 -2.10 5.96 -11.92
N ARG A 147 -1.50 6.18 -13.10
CA ARG A 147 -1.92 5.59 -14.38
C ARG A 147 -1.79 4.08 -14.40
N VAL A 148 -0.60 3.57 -14.10
CA VAL A 148 -0.34 2.13 -14.13
C VAL A 148 -1.18 1.44 -13.06
N TRP A 149 -1.28 2.02 -11.87
CA TRP A 149 -2.11 1.45 -10.80
C TRP A 149 -3.61 1.46 -11.14
N GLY A 150 -4.09 2.54 -11.77
CA GLY A 150 -5.48 2.67 -12.22
C GLY A 150 -5.85 1.73 -13.36
N TRP A 151 -4.88 1.39 -14.22
CA TRP A 151 -5.03 0.44 -15.33
C TRP A 151 -5.18 -1.01 -14.86
N LEU A 152 -4.46 -1.42 -13.81
CA LEU A 152 -4.52 -2.79 -13.30
C LEU A 152 -5.93 -3.20 -12.87
N ASP A 153 -6.35 -4.43 -13.11
CA ASP A 153 -7.60 -4.96 -12.54
C ASP A 153 -7.51 -5.25 -11.04
N ASP A 154 -8.66 -5.55 -10.42
CA ASP A 154 -8.75 -5.90 -9.00
C ASP A 154 -7.87 -7.11 -8.63
N MET A 155 -7.77 -8.11 -9.52
CA MET A 155 -6.99 -9.33 -9.26
C MET A 155 -5.49 -9.03 -9.10
N PRO A 156 -4.78 -8.48 -10.11
CA PRO A 156 -3.35 -8.15 -9.97
C PRO A 156 -3.11 -7.08 -8.88
N ARG A 157 -4.01 -6.12 -8.67
CA ARG A 157 -3.91 -5.16 -7.55
C ARG A 157 -3.92 -5.87 -6.19
N ASN A 158 -4.82 -6.82 -5.99
CA ASN A 158 -4.90 -7.59 -4.74
C ASN A 158 -3.66 -8.49 -4.54
N ASP A 159 -3.14 -9.07 -5.61
CA ASP A 159 -1.92 -9.87 -5.57
C ASP A 159 -0.70 -9.03 -5.16
N LEU A 160 -0.56 -7.82 -5.72
CA LEU A 160 0.52 -6.91 -5.36
C LEU A 160 0.40 -6.41 -3.92
N LYS A 161 -0.82 -6.09 -3.45
CA LYS A 161 -1.09 -5.76 -2.04
C LYS A 161 -0.67 -6.90 -1.09
N GLU A 162 -1.05 -8.12 -1.43
CA GLU A 162 -0.73 -9.29 -0.61
C GLU A 162 0.76 -9.68 -0.70
N SER A 163 1.40 -9.42 -1.84
CA SER A 163 2.85 -9.56 -1.99
C SER A 163 3.60 -8.58 -1.07
N CYS A 164 3.17 -7.32 -1.01
CA CYS A 164 3.72 -6.31 -0.11
C CYS A 164 3.60 -6.71 1.37
N ARG A 165 2.42 -7.21 1.77
CA ARG A 165 2.19 -7.76 3.12
C ARG A 165 3.08 -8.95 3.41
N SER A 166 3.23 -9.86 2.43
CA SER A 166 4.08 -11.05 2.55
C SER A 166 5.54 -10.68 2.80
N ILE A 167 6.07 -9.65 2.11
CA ILE A 167 7.41 -9.10 2.42
C ILE A 167 7.47 -8.54 3.83
N ALA A 168 6.48 -7.73 4.22
CA ALA A 168 6.49 -7.08 5.53
C ALA A 168 6.54 -8.11 6.68
N VAL A 169 5.86 -9.25 6.55
CA VAL A 169 5.87 -10.34 7.54
C VAL A 169 7.04 -11.33 7.37
N GLY A 170 7.98 -11.06 6.46
CA GLY A 170 9.17 -11.88 6.27
C GLY A 170 8.94 -13.18 5.48
N ASN A 171 7.93 -13.23 4.62
CA ASN A 171 7.63 -14.38 3.75
C ASN A 171 7.94 -14.09 2.27
N PRO A 172 9.20 -14.27 1.82
CA PRO A 172 9.59 -13.96 0.46
C PRO A 172 9.02 -14.92 -0.59
N ILE A 173 8.72 -16.18 -0.25
CA ILE A 173 8.14 -17.14 -1.20
C ILE A 173 6.77 -16.65 -1.65
N SER A 174 5.89 -16.32 -0.69
CA SER A 174 4.55 -15.83 -0.99
C SER A 174 4.60 -14.52 -1.78
N SER A 175 5.48 -13.59 -1.40
CA SER A 175 5.67 -12.36 -2.16
C SER A 175 6.06 -12.62 -3.61
N VAL A 176 7.09 -13.44 -3.85
CA VAL A 176 7.52 -13.76 -5.22
C VAL A 176 6.39 -14.38 -6.02
N MET A 177 5.69 -15.38 -5.46
CA MET A 177 4.61 -16.06 -6.17
C MET A 177 3.43 -15.14 -6.51
N LEU A 178 3.05 -14.25 -5.60
CA LEU A 178 1.97 -13.29 -5.82
C LEU A 178 2.36 -12.20 -6.83
N SER A 179 3.57 -11.66 -6.72
CA SER A 179 4.11 -10.72 -7.71
C SER A 179 4.18 -11.33 -9.10
N LEU A 180 4.64 -12.58 -9.21
CA LEU A 180 4.67 -13.29 -10.49
C LEU A 180 3.26 -13.52 -11.01
N ARG A 181 2.29 -13.92 -10.18
CA ARG A 181 0.90 -14.09 -10.63
C ARG A 181 0.30 -12.79 -11.20
N ALA A 182 0.58 -11.64 -10.58
CA ALA A 182 0.18 -10.35 -11.12
C ALA A 182 0.80 -10.05 -12.49
N VAL A 183 2.09 -10.37 -12.68
CA VAL A 183 2.77 -10.22 -13.98
C VAL A 183 2.20 -11.19 -15.03
N GLU A 184 1.90 -12.44 -14.65
CA GLU A 184 1.30 -13.45 -15.54
C GLU A 184 -0.06 -12.96 -16.08
N TYR A 185 -0.89 -12.39 -15.20
CA TYR A 185 -2.16 -11.77 -15.59
C TYR A 185 -1.95 -10.65 -16.59
N CYS A 186 -1.05 -9.70 -16.30
CA CYS A 186 -0.78 -8.57 -17.21
C CYS A 186 -0.22 -9.04 -18.57
N LEU A 187 0.59 -10.10 -18.58
CA LEU A 187 1.10 -10.71 -19.80
C LEU A 187 -0.01 -11.36 -20.64
N GLN A 188 -1.00 -11.99 -20.00
CA GLN A 188 -2.15 -12.56 -20.70
C GLN A 188 -2.97 -11.48 -21.40
N GLU A 189 -3.31 -10.41 -20.67
CA GLU A 189 -4.03 -9.26 -21.23
C GLU A 189 -3.27 -8.61 -22.39
N TRP A 190 -1.95 -8.44 -22.24
CA TRP A 190 -1.12 -7.89 -23.30
C TRP A 190 -1.11 -8.77 -24.55
N HIS A 191 -0.97 -10.08 -24.38
CA HIS A 191 -1.05 -11.02 -25.49
C HIS A 191 -2.40 -10.96 -26.21
N GLU A 192 -3.51 -10.99 -25.47
CA GLU A 192 -4.85 -10.92 -26.06
C GLU A 192 -5.05 -9.62 -26.83
N GLN A 193 -4.56 -8.49 -26.32
CA GLN A 193 -4.64 -7.20 -27.00
C GLN A 193 -3.84 -7.17 -28.32
N GLU A 194 -2.62 -7.72 -28.32
CA GLU A 194 -1.75 -7.72 -29.51
C GLU A 194 -2.23 -8.69 -30.59
N THR A 195 -2.68 -9.88 -30.19
CA THR A 195 -3.00 -10.96 -31.13
C THR A 195 -4.48 -11.09 -31.44
N GLY A 196 -5.35 -10.57 -30.57
CA GLY A 196 -6.79 -10.82 -30.61
C GLY A 196 -7.18 -12.24 -30.18
N GLU A 197 -6.25 -13.04 -29.65
CA GLU A 197 -6.48 -14.42 -29.23
C GLU A 197 -6.35 -14.59 -27.71
N GLU A 198 -7.43 -15.08 -27.09
CA GLU A 198 -7.40 -15.52 -25.69
C GLU A 198 -6.68 -16.87 -25.60
N LEU A 199 -5.56 -16.91 -24.88
CA LEU A 199 -4.79 -18.12 -24.64
C LEU A 199 -4.92 -18.55 -23.18
N ASP A 200 -5.73 -19.60 -22.92
CA ASP A 200 -5.65 -20.36 -21.67
C ASP A 200 -4.41 -21.27 -21.69
N ALA A 201 -3.24 -20.65 -21.54
CA ALA A 201 -1.96 -21.30 -21.65
C ALA A 201 -1.02 -20.92 -20.49
N SER A 202 0.01 -21.74 -20.30
CA SER A 202 1.04 -21.45 -19.29
C SER A 202 1.80 -20.18 -19.65
N TRP A 203 2.32 -19.44 -18.66
CA TRP A 203 3.26 -18.32 -18.89
C TRP A 203 4.28 -18.60 -19.99
N GLY A 204 4.93 -19.77 -19.93
CA GLY A 204 5.96 -20.12 -20.89
C GLY A 204 5.45 -20.19 -22.33
N SER A 205 4.21 -20.62 -22.52
CA SER A 205 3.55 -20.68 -23.83
C SER A 205 3.19 -19.28 -24.33
N ILE A 206 2.61 -18.43 -23.47
CA ILE A 206 2.22 -17.05 -23.82
C ILE A 206 3.46 -16.23 -24.16
N LEU A 207 4.52 -16.33 -23.35
CA LEU A 207 5.78 -15.64 -23.62
C LEU A 207 6.40 -16.08 -24.95
N ASN A 208 6.35 -17.38 -25.26
CA ASN A 208 6.85 -17.87 -26.54
C ASN A 208 5.99 -17.35 -27.71
N ALA A 209 4.66 -17.30 -27.54
CA ALA A 209 3.76 -16.73 -28.55
C ALA A 209 4.06 -15.25 -28.82
N MET A 210 4.26 -14.45 -27.76
CA MET A 210 4.67 -13.04 -27.87
C MET A 210 6.01 -12.89 -28.58
N ILE A 211 7.02 -13.68 -28.21
CA ILE A 211 8.33 -13.65 -28.88
C ILE A 211 8.17 -13.99 -30.37
N SER A 212 7.40 -15.03 -30.70
CA SER A 212 7.13 -15.40 -32.10
C SER A 212 6.38 -14.31 -32.85
N TYR A 213 5.43 -13.62 -32.21
CA TYR A 213 4.68 -12.52 -32.82
C TYR A 213 5.57 -11.33 -33.19
N HIS A 214 6.55 -10.99 -32.36
CA HIS A 214 7.49 -9.88 -32.63
C HIS A 214 8.66 -10.25 -33.55
N ILE A 215 8.93 -11.54 -33.78
CA ILE A 215 9.94 -11.98 -34.75
C ILE A 215 9.29 -12.02 -36.13
N SER A 216 9.67 -11.09 -37.00
CA SER A 216 9.31 -11.15 -38.43
C SER A 216 9.91 -12.38 -39.10
N ASP A 217 9.22 -12.98 -40.09
CA ASP A 217 9.70 -14.11 -40.92
C ASP A 217 11.14 -13.93 -41.44
N GLU A 218 11.56 -12.68 -41.74
CA GLU A 218 12.91 -12.38 -42.25
C GLU A 218 14.03 -12.54 -41.19
N LYS A 219 13.70 -12.53 -39.89
CA LYS A 219 14.66 -12.64 -38.78
C LYS A 219 14.74 -14.04 -38.20
N GLU A 220 13.88 -14.97 -38.63
CA GLU A 220 13.84 -16.34 -38.11
C GLU A 220 15.14 -17.11 -38.45
N ASP A 221 15.80 -16.77 -39.55
CA ASP A 221 17.10 -17.32 -39.96
C ASP A 221 18.33 -16.53 -39.42
N GLY A 222 18.10 -15.43 -38.69
CA GLY A 222 19.14 -14.57 -38.12
C GLY A 222 19.85 -15.20 -36.92
N SER A 223 20.98 -14.60 -36.51
CA SER A 223 21.64 -15.00 -35.27
C SER A 223 20.73 -14.72 -34.06
N LEU A 224 20.86 -15.50 -32.98
CA LEU A 224 20.09 -15.30 -31.73
C LEU A 224 20.17 -13.84 -31.23
N GLN A 225 21.30 -13.18 -31.45
CA GLN A 225 21.51 -11.80 -31.04
C GLN A 225 20.75 -10.78 -31.92
N GLU A 226 20.56 -11.06 -33.20
CA GLU A 226 19.71 -10.25 -34.12
C GLU A 226 18.22 -10.49 -33.89
N GLN A 227 17.84 -11.71 -33.49
CA GLN A 227 16.47 -12.01 -33.07
C GLN A 227 16.12 -11.25 -31.79
N LEU A 228 17.02 -11.27 -30.81
CA LEU A 228 16.81 -10.59 -29.52
C LEU A 228 16.87 -9.06 -29.62
N SER A 229 17.61 -8.49 -30.57
CA SER A 229 17.74 -7.02 -30.68
C SER A 229 16.47 -6.31 -31.17
N GLY A 230 15.54 -7.06 -31.79
CA GLY A 230 14.25 -6.54 -32.22
C GLY A 230 13.11 -6.76 -31.23
N LEU A 231 13.37 -7.43 -30.10
CA LEU A 231 12.33 -7.72 -29.12
C LEU A 231 12.14 -6.55 -28.16
N PRO A 232 10.89 -6.25 -27.76
CA PRO A 232 10.60 -5.33 -26.66
C PRO A 232 11.44 -5.69 -25.41
N PRO A 233 12.10 -4.72 -24.75
CA PRO A 233 12.90 -4.96 -23.54
C PRO A 233 12.15 -5.73 -22.45
N VAL A 234 10.84 -5.49 -22.34
CA VAL A 234 9.94 -6.17 -21.39
C VAL A 234 9.96 -7.70 -21.52
N LEU A 235 10.16 -8.24 -22.72
CA LEU A 235 10.22 -9.69 -22.94
C LEU A 235 11.45 -10.33 -22.27
N SER A 236 12.55 -9.58 -22.16
CA SER A 236 13.74 -10.05 -21.44
C SER A 236 13.49 -10.15 -19.94
N ASN A 237 12.78 -9.17 -19.37
CA ASN A 237 12.38 -9.19 -17.96
C ASN A 237 11.40 -10.32 -17.66
N LEU A 238 10.42 -10.55 -18.55
CA LEU A 238 9.47 -11.65 -18.45
C LEU A 238 10.15 -13.03 -18.48
N TYR A 239 11.19 -13.20 -19.31
CA TYR A 239 11.98 -14.43 -19.33
C TYR A 239 12.70 -14.66 -17.99
N TYR A 240 13.32 -13.62 -17.43
CA TYR A 240 13.95 -13.69 -16.12
C TYR A 240 12.95 -14.07 -15.02
N LEU A 241 11.76 -13.45 -15.00
CA LEU A 241 10.72 -13.71 -14.01
C LEU A 241 10.16 -15.13 -14.12
N LYS A 242 10.03 -15.67 -15.34
CA LYS A 242 9.68 -17.09 -15.57
C LYS A 242 10.71 -18.02 -14.94
N GLU A 243 12.00 -17.77 -15.12
CA GLU A 243 13.06 -18.57 -14.49
C GLU A 243 13.01 -18.47 -12.96
N LYS A 244 12.69 -17.29 -12.41
CA LYS A 244 12.45 -17.13 -10.98
C LYS A 244 11.23 -17.90 -10.48
N ARG A 245 10.14 -17.97 -11.25
CA ARG A 245 9.00 -18.84 -10.93
C ARG A 245 9.41 -20.30 -10.80
N ASN A 246 10.15 -20.80 -11.79
CA ASN A 246 10.68 -22.18 -11.81
C ASN A 246 11.58 -22.44 -10.61
N GLU A 247 12.39 -21.44 -10.24
CA GLU A 247 13.28 -21.51 -9.09
C GLU A 247 12.51 -21.64 -7.77
N VAL A 248 11.53 -20.77 -7.51
CA VAL A 248 10.76 -20.75 -6.26
C VAL A 248 9.81 -21.93 -6.13
N ASN A 249 9.35 -22.50 -7.25
CA ASN A 249 8.56 -23.74 -7.24
C ASN A 249 9.39 -24.99 -6.89
N HIS A 250 10.73 -24.90 -6.93
CA HIS A 250 11.57 -26.05 -6.61
C HIS A 250 11.65 -26.27 -5.08
N PRO A 251 11.32 -27.47 -4.55
CA PRO A 251 11.21 -27.70 -3.09
C PRO A 251 12.47 -27.44 -2.26
N LYS A 252 13.65 -27.42 -2.90
CA LYS A 252 14.95 -27.20 -2.24
C LYS A 252 15.49 -25.79 -2.39
N LYS A 253 14.73 -24.91 -3.05
CA LYS A 253 15.14 -23.53 -3.26
C LYS A 253 14.14 -22.61 -2.58
N SER A 254 14.66 -21.58 -1.94
CA SER A 254 13.82 -20.58 -1.29
C SER A 254 14.51 -19.23 -1.43
N PRO A 255 13.80 -18.21 -1.91
CA PRO A 255 14.34 -16.87 -2.01
C PRO A 255 14.61 -16.34 -0.59
N SER A 256 15.72 -15.63 -0.44
CA SER A 256 15.94 -14.74 0.69
C SER A 256 14.95 -13.59 0.68
N LEU A 257 14.80 -12.90 1.81
CA LEU A 257 13.94 -11.71 1.89
C LEU A 257 14.36 -10.63 0.89
N GLN A 258 15.66 -10.42 0.73
CA GLN A 258 16.23 -9.47 -0.21
C GLN A 258 15.90 -9.84 -1.66
N GLU A 259 15.96 -11.13 -2.01
CA GLU A 259 15.56 -11.62 -3.33
C GLU A 259 14.06 -11.45 -3.56
N GLY A 260 13.23 -11.67 -2.54
CA GLY A 260 11.79 -11.42 -2.61
C GLY A 260 11.47 -9.97 -2.96
N GLN A 261 12.07 -9.02 -2.22
CA GLN A 261 11.91 -7.59 -2.47
C GLN A 261 12.41 -7.17 -3.86
N ARG A 262 13.58 -7.68 -4.27
CA ARG A 262 14.11 -7.40 -5.61
C ARG A 262 13.17 -7.93 -6.69
N THR A 263 12.62 -9.13 -6.50
CA THR A 263 11.68 -9.73 -7.46
C THR A 263 10.38 -8.94 -7.53
N LEU A 264 9.84 -8.47 -6.38
CA LEU A 264 8.69 -7.55 -6.36
C LEU A 264 8.99 -6.28 -7.17
N MET A 265 10.15 -5.65 -6.98
CA MET A 265 10.52 -4.44 -7.74
C MET A 265 10.68 -4.70 -9.24
N ILE A 266 11.25 -5.84 -9.63
CA ILE A 266 11.34 -6.23 -11.04
C ILE A 266 9.94 -6.46 -11.60
N ALA A 267 9.06 -7.14 -10.87
CA ALA A 267 7.67 -7.37 -11.27
C ALA A 267 6.90 -6.05 -11.47
N VAL A 268 7.05 -5.09 -10.55
CA VAL A 268 6.50 -3.73 -10.67
C VAL A 268 7.01 -3.04 -11.94
N GLY A 269 8.32 -3.07 -12.18
CA GLY A 269 8.91 -2.49 -13.40
C GLY A 269 8.39 -3.15 -14.68
N THR A 270 8.32 -4.48 -14.70
CA THR A 270 7.80 -5.25 -15.85
C THR A 270 6.32 -4.95 -16.13
N ILE A 271 5.49 -4.81 -15.09
CA ILE A 271 4.08 -4.42 -15.25
C ILE A 271 3.97 -3.02 -15.86
N THR A 272 4.78 -2.07 -15.40
CA THR A 272 4.84 -0.71 -15.98
C THR A 272 5.30 -0.75 -17.44
N GLU A 273 6.29 -1.57 -17.77
CA GLU A 273 6.74 -1.75 -19.16
C GLU A 273 5.64 -2.35 -20.04
N ILE A 274 4.91 -3.38 -19.56
CA ILE A 274 3.75 -3.95 -20.28
C ILE A 274 2.70 -2.87 -20.55
N TYR A 275 2.36 -2.06 -19.53
CA TYR A 275 1.43 -0.96 -19.68
C TYR A 275 1.87 0.02 -20.78
N ASN A 276 3.15 0.38 -20.81
CA ASN A 276 3.68 1.30 -21.81
C ASN A 276 3.57 0.75 -23.24
N GLU A 277 3.87 -0.54 -23.44
CA GLU A 277 3.71 -1.21 -24.75
C GLU A 277 2.25 -1.22 -25.21
N GLN A 278 1.29 -1.42 -24.30
CA GLN A 278 -0.15 -1.42 -24.63
C GLN A 278 -0.73 -0.03 -24.91
N VAL A 279 -0.14 1.00 -24.33
CA VAL A 279 -0.67 2.38 -24.30
C VAL A 279 0.09 3.33 -25.22
N GLU A 280 1.09 2.82 -25.95
CA GLU A 280 2.05 3.58 -26.77
C GLU A 280 1.39 4.59 -27.74
N THR A 281 0.13 4.39 -28.15
CA THR A 281 -0.66 5.44 -28.82
C THR A 281 -2.15 5.35 -28.49
N GLN A 282 -2.67 6.31 -27.71
CA GLN A 282 -4.12 6.47 -27.51
C GLN A 282 -4.68 7.50 -28.48
N SER A 283 -5.67 7.10 -29.30
CA SER A 283 -6.42 8.03 -30.14
C SER A 283 -7.70 8.48 -29.44
N ILE A 284 -7.73 9.74 -28.99
CA ILE A 284 -8.88 10.32 -28.29
C ILE A 284 -9.63 11.22 -29.28
N LYS A 285 -10.93 10.96 -29.44
CA LYS A 285 -11.81 11.77 -30.30
C LYS A 285 -12.59 12.76 -29.45
N ILE A 286 -12.32 14.05 -29.64
CA ILE A 286 -13.08 15.15 -29.00
C ILE A 286 -13.57 16.13 -30.05
N ASP A 287 -14.88 16.40 -30.04
CA ASP A 287 -15.54 17.38 -30.93
C ASP A 287 -15.27 17.17 -32.43
N GLY A 288 -15.01 15.91 -32.84
CA GLY A 288 -14.70 15.55 -34.22
C GLY A 288 -13.22 15.65 -34.59
N SER A 289 -12.35 16.13 -33.69
CA SER A 289 -10.89 16.06 -33.83
C SER A 289 -10.37 14.79 -33.16
N ALA A 290 -9.55 14.02 -33.86
CA ALA A 290 -8.77 12.95 -33.24
C ALA A 290 -7.43 13.54 -32.79
N VAL A 291 -7.10 13.37 -31.51
CA VAL A 291 -5.80 13.68 -30.93
C VAL A 291 -5.13 12.35 -30.63
N GLU A 292 -3.94 12.14 -31.18
CA GLU A 292 -3.14 10.94 -30.91
C GLU A 292 -2.14 11.28 -29.81
N VAL A 293 -2.37 10.76 -28.61
CA VAL A 293 -1.46 10.99 -27.49
C VAL A 293 -0.46 9.85 -27.46
N LYS A 294 0.80 10.17 -27.74
CA LYS A 294 1.90 9.24 -27.59
C LYS A 294 2.42 9.28 -26.15
N MET A 295 2.42 8.13 -25.50
CA MET A 295 2.80 8.01 -24.09
C MET A 295 4.27 7.62 -23.88
N ASP A 296 5.04 7.54 -24.98
CA ASP A 296 6.46 7.19 -25.02
C ASP A 296 7.40 8.37 -24.72
N ALA A 297 6.88 9.58 -24.50
CA ALA A 297 7.69 10.77 -24.29
C ALA A 297 8.45 10.78 -22.94
N GLU A 298 9.57 11.51 -22.88
CA GLU A 298 10.48 11.47 -21.73
C GLU A 298 9.92 12.23 -20.50
N SER A 299 8.89 13.07 -20.68
CA SER A 299 8.24 13.81 -19.60
C SER A 299 6.76 14.10 -19.83
N ASP A 300 6.00 14.27 -18.74
CA ASP A 300 4.60 14.73 -18.80
C ASP A 300 4.46 16.04 -19.59
N SER A 301 5.44 16.95 -19.48
CA SER A 301 5.46 18.22 -20.22
C SER A 301 5.53 18.03 -21.72
N GLU A 302 6.28 17.04 -22.22
CA GLU A 302 6.35 16.74 -23.66
C GLU A 302 5.01 16.20 -24.17
N ILE A 303 4.35 15.31 -23.43
CA ILE A 303 3.04 14.76 -23.80
C ILE A 303 1.99 15.87 -23.83
N ILE A 304 1.97 16.72 -22.80
CA ILE A 304 1.05 17.86 -22.74
C ILE A 304 1.34 18.86 -23.87
N MET A 305 2.61 19.07 -24.23
CA MET A 305 2.98 19.93 -25.37
C MET A 305 2.45 19.35 -26.68
N ASP A 306 2.61 18.04 -26.93
CA ASP A 306 2.08 17.38 -28.12
C ASP A 306 0.55 17.50 -28.20
N ILE A 307 -0.16 17.33 -27.08
CA ILE A 307 -1.61 17.60 -26.99
C ILE A 307 -1.93 19.05 -27.37
N ILE A 308 -1.18 20.03 -26.85
CA ILE A 308 -1.38 21.46 -27.15
C ILE A 308 -1.15 21.73 -28.64
N ASP A 309 -0.08 21.19 -29.22
CA ASP A 309 0.27 21.38 -30.63
C ASP A 309 -0.78 20.79 -31.56
N GLN A 310 -1.22 19.56 -31.30
CA GLN A 310 -2.29 18.91 -32.08
C GLN A 310 -3.61 19.68 -31.98
N LEU A 311 -3.98 20.16 -30.78
CA LEU A 311 -5.18 20.96 -30.58
C LEU A 311 -5.09 22.34 -31.22
N SER A 312 -3.89 22.90 -31.31
CA SER A 312 -3.68 24.23 -31.89
C SER A 312 -3.81 24.23 -33.41
N SER A 313 -3.50 23.11 -34.07
CA SER A 313 -3.54 22.91 -35.55
C SER A 313 -3.38 24.22 -36.34
N GLY A 314 -2.25 24.90 -36.10
CA GLY A 314 -1.87 26.20 -36.64
C GLY A 314 -1.06 27.03 -35.64
N VAL A 315 0.16 27.45 -36.00
CA VAL A 315 1.02 28.30 -35.16
C VAL A 315 0.28 29.59 -34.81
N GLY A 316 0.12 29.87 -33.50
CA GLY A 316 -0.53 31.07 -32.98
C GLY A 316 -2.02 30.92 -32.62
N ASN A 317 -2.61 29.73 -32.74
CA ASN A 317 -3.96 29.47 -32.24
C ASN A 317 -3.94 29.12 -30.76
N SER A 318 -4.69 29.86 -29.96
CA SER A 318 -4.82 29.60 -28.52
C SER A 318 -5.79 28.45 -28.23
N VAL A 319 -5.35 27.51 -27.41
CA VAL A 319 -6.13 26.35 -26.94
C VAL A 319 -6.70 26.65 -25.57
N ALA A 320 -7.98 26.31 -25.35
CA ALA A 320 -8.61 26.44 -24.04
C ALA A 320 -8.03 25.41 -23.06
N LYS A 321 -7.60 25.85 -21.86
CA LYS A 321 -7.05 24.97 -20.82
C LYS A 321 -8.00 23.82 -20.52
N SER A 322 -9.30 24.08 -20.38
CA SER A 322 -10.28 23.01 -20.11
C SER A 322 -10.23 21.85 -21.11
N ARG A 323 -9.95 22.10 -22.39
CA ARG A 323 -9.80 21.01 -23.39
C ARG A 323 -8.54 20.19 -23.16
N ILE A 324 -7.43 20.85 -22.81
CA ILE A 324 -6.17 20.18 -22.46
C ILE A 324 -6.36 19.30 -21.24
N TYR A 325 -6.98 19.85 -20.18
CA TYR A 325 -7.29 19.08 -18.97
C TYR A 325 -8.18 17.89 -19.27
N ASN A 326 -9.25 18.07 -20.04
CA ASN A 326 -10.14 16.95 -20.39
C ASN A 326 -9.40 15.84 -21.15
N ILE A 327 -8.61 16.18 -22.18
CA ILE A 327 -7.86 15.19 -22.97
C ILE A 327 -6.82 14.49 -22.10
N ALA A 328 -6.03 15.24 -21.35
CA ALA A 328 -5.00 14.66 -20.52
C ALA A 328 -5.59 13.77 -19.42
N ILE A 329 -6.69 14.18 -18.78
CA ILE A 329 -7.40 13.36 -17.78
C ILE A 329 -7.99 12.10 -18.42
N ASP A 330 -8.61 12.21 -19.59
CA ASP A 330 -9.12 11.05 -20.35
C ASP A 330 -7.97 10.11 -20.78
N SER A 331 -6.75 10.64 -20.90
CA SER A 331 -5.52 9.88 -21.15
C SER A 331 -4.84 9.37 -19.87
N GLY A 332 -5.44 9.58 -18.69
CA GLY A 332 -4.95 9.08 -17.40
C GLY A 332 -4.13 10.07 -16.56
N PHE A 333 -3.91 11.31 -16.99
CA PHE A 333 -3.20 12.31 -16.17
C PHE A 333 -4.07 12.78 -15.00
N SER A 334 -3.48 12.93 -13.82
CA SER A 334 -4.12 13.66 -12.72
C SER A 334 -4.15 15.17 -13.01
N GLU A 335 -5.15 15.88 -12.49
CA GLU A 335 -5.24 17.34 -12.63
C GLU A 335 -3.96 18.06 -12.17
N ARG A 336 -3.31 17.51 -11.13
CA ARG A 336 -2.05 18.04 -10.60
C ARG A 336 -0.89 17.88 -11.59
N GLU A 337 -0.78 16.74 -12.25
CA GLU A 337 0.26 16.50 -13.28
C GLU A 337 0.09 17.45 -14.46
N VAL A 338 -1.14 17.56 -15.00
CA VAL A 338 -1.44 18.49 -16.09
C VAL A 338 -1.09 19.93 -15.71
N LYS A 339 -1.44 20.34 -14.49
CA LYS A 339 -1.15 21.69 -13.99
C LYS A 339 0.35 21.96 -13.88
N ASN A 340 1.11 21.00 -13.35
CA ASN A 340 2.55 21.12 -13.21
C ASN A 340 3.23 21.16 -14.58
N ALA A 341 2.85 20.28 -15.50
CA ALA A 341 3.36 20.24 -16.86
C ALA A 341 3.13 21.58 -17.60
N ILE A 342 1.91 22.13 -17.53
CA ILE A 342 1.60 23.45 -18.11
C ILE A 342 2.47 24.54 -17.48
N HIS A 343 2.66 24.50 -16.15
CA HIS A 343 3.50 25.47 -15.45
C HIS A 343 4.95 25.41 -15.93
N ASP A 344 5.52 24.21 -16.05
CA ASP A 344 6.89 24.01 -16.50
C ASP A 344 7.07 24.50 -17.95
N LEU A 345 6.14 24.16 -18.86
CA LEU A 345 6.14 24.65 -20.24
C LEU A 345 6.09 26.20 -20.34
N LEU A 346 5.37 26.86 -19.43
CA LEU A 346 5.32 28.33 -19.35
C LEU A 346 6.63 28.92 -18.86
N MET A 347 7.23 28.31 -17.85
CA MET A 347 8.49 28.78 -17.26
C MET A 347 9.67 28.60 -18.23
N ASP A 348 9.66 27.53 -19.02
CA ASP A 348 10.66 27.24 -20.05
C ASP A 348 10.43 28.03 -21.35
N GLY A 349 9.27 28.68 -21.50
CA GLY A 349 8.93 29.50 -22.65
C GLY A 349 8.59 28.71 -23.91
N TYR A 350 8.03 27.50 -23.75
CA TYR A 350 7.46 26.72 -24.86
C TYR A 350 6.03 27.14 -25.20
N ILE A 351 5.30 27.66 -24.22
CA ILE A 351 3.94 28.17 -24.38
C ILE A 351 3.78 29.54 -23.69
N TYR A 352 2.74 30.29 -24.01
CA TYR A 352 2.34 31.51 -23.28
C TYR A 352 0.82 31.58 -23.05
N GLU A 353 0.40 32.37 -22.06
CA GLU A 353 -1.00 32.59 -21.68
C GLU A 353 -1.53 33.93 -22.20
N PRO A 354 -2.26 33.97 -23.33
CA PRO A 354 -2.93 35.20 -23.78
C PRO A 354 -4.12 35.61 -22.89
N SER A 355 -4.68 34.66 -22.14
CA SER A 355 -5.74 34.86 -21.15
C SER A 355 -5.70 33.74 -20.10
N ASP A 356 -6.31 33.95 -18.93
CA ASP A 356 -6.28 33.01 -17.80
C ASP A 356 -6.76 31.59 -18.17
N ASP A 357 -7.65 31.48 -19.17
CA ASP A 357 -8.31 30.26 -19.62
C ASP A 357 -7.69 29.63 -20.89
N LYS A 358 -6.63 30.23 -21.46
CA LYS A 358 -6.03 29.77 -22.72
C LYS A 358 -4.52 29.71 -22.66
N VAL A 359 -3.95 28.81 -23.45
CA VAL A 359 -2.52 28.69 -23.71
C VAL A 359 -2.27 28.69 -25.21
N THR A 360 -1.12 29.20 -25.64
CA THR A 360 -0.72 29.21 -27.06
C THR A 360 0.72 28.72 -27.16
N PRO A 361 1.02 27.74 -28.04
CA PRO A 361 2.40 27.34 -28.29
C PRO A 361 3.19 28.48 -28.95
N ILE A 362 4.47 28.60 -28.63
CA ILE A 362 5.38 29.66 -29.13
C ILE A 362 5.99 29.29 -30.47
#